data_AF-A0AAU8K248-F1
#
_entry.id   AF-A0AAU8K248-F1
#
_cell.length_a   1.000
_cell.length_b   1.000
_cell.length_c   1.000
_cell.angle_alpha   90.00
_cell.angle_beta   90.00
_cell.angle_gamma   90.00
#
_symmetry.space_group_name_H-M   'P 1'
#
loop_
_entity.id
_entity.type
_entity.pdbx_description
1 polymer ?
#
loop_
_entity_poly.entity_id
_entity_poly.type
_entity_poly.pdbx_seq_one_letter_code
_entity_poly.pdbx_strand_id
1 'polypeptide(L)'
;MTTELTKASDLLDAGDRSGAVRALRSAVDSVPSAELAPLVGRLAESAGLDDLAGAAAALVAAPERAGALYDFGYACVGRGLAFLAVPALTEALDRCLSPRRGILGLGRDRRLPSTLTVVQELATALEDEERHAAAADLLARHDDLLADWPGRYLRVYNALMDGRPEEAAALFDRLAAPDGTWQPAADRIRRSLARTTAAAPADRSDLRGWHFALTGGILTTLSPYGFRAGMNGRWGYLQLGYESLRYGLERLRTVLDAAGTAPRAVALLPDRNSRILGLAAAGLFGLPAEEYRPGAEDTLVVAYDLNEADREVLRGLHRREPGQILFEHATCWTDTPVVSADVCTLLAQVAVAPWEATLRVDPETQQVEKTAPDERPAEEIAEDIRTAAPVADEGDGETPSDPDETLAAFTTRIRTTWLHGPRDRVRSAGPVRSSRFH
;
A
#
# COMPACT_ATOMS: atom_id res chain seq x y z
N MET A 1 -4.35 13.24 32.81
CA MET A 1 -4.78 12.67 31.52
C MET A 1 -4.96 13.81 30.54
N THR A 2 -4.35 13.70 29.36
CA THR A 2 -4.59 14.64 28.26
C THR A 2 -6.03 14.50 27.74
N THR A 3 -6.55 15.53 27.09
CA THR A 3 -7.91 15.55 26.52
C THR A 3 -8.19 14.34 25.62
N GLU A 4 -7.20 13.91 24.82
CA GLU A 4 -7.33 12.77 23.92
C GLU A 4 -7.42 11.42 24.66
N LEU A 5 -6.76 11.26 25.80
CA LEU A 5 -6.88 10.03 26.60
C LEU A 5 -8.24 9.91 27.28
N THR A 6 -8.79 11.03 27.74
CA THR A 6 -10.16 11.05 28.27
C THR A 6 -11.15 10.65 27.18
N LYS A 7 -11.02 11.25 25.98
CA LYS A 7 -11.85 10.89 24.82
C LYS A 7 -11.73 9.41 24.45
N ALA A 8 -10.51 8.86 24.42
CA ALA A 8 -10.30 7.44 24.14
C ALA A 8 -10.97 6.54 25.19
N SER A 9 -10.92 6.92 26.48
CA SER A 9 -11.64 6.20 27.54
C SER A 9 -13.14 6.24 27.33
N ASP A 10 -13.71 7.42 27.10
CA ASP A 10 -15.15 7.61 26.93
C ASP A 10 -15.69 6.80 25.74
N LEU A 11 -14.94 6.77 24.63
CA LEU A 11 -15.26 5.96 23.45
C LEU A 11 -15.23 4.47 23.75
N LEU A 12 -14.24 4.01 24.52
CA LEU A 12 -14.16 2.61 24.93
C LEU A 12 -15.30 2.22 25.88
N ASP A 13 -15.67 3.10 26.82
CA ASP A 13 -16.81 2.92 27.73
C ASP A 13 -18.15 2.86 26.97
N ALA A 14 -18.24 3.61 25.86
CA ALA A 14 -19.38 3.54 24.93
C ALA A 14 -19.35 2.33 23.98
N GLY A 15 -18.30 1.51 24.02
CA GLY A 15 -18.11 0.35 23.14
C GLY A 15 -17.56 0.67 21.74
N ASP A 16 -17.22 1.93 21.44
CA ASP A 16 -16.62 2.35 20.18
C ASP A 16 -15.10 2.15 20.18
N ARG A 17 -14.69 0.90 19.94
CA ARG A 17 -13.27 0.49 19.89
C ARG A 17 -12.51 1.21 18.77
N SER A 18 -13.11 1.35 17.60
CA SER A 18 -12.49 2.00 16.44
C SER A 18 -12.29 3.49 16.70
N GLY A 19 -13.28 4.15 17.32
CA GLY A 19 -13.16 5.51 17.82
C GLY A 19 -12.01 5.65 18.83
N ALA A 20 -11.93 4.74 19.81
CA ALA A 20 -10.87 4.75 20.82
C ALA A 20 -9.47 4.60 20.19
N VAL A 21 -9.29 3.69 19.21
CA VAL A 21 -8.02 3.54 18.46
C VAL A 21 -7.65 4.82 17.73
N ARG A 22 -8.61 5.47 17.06
CA ARG A 22 -8.36 6.76 16.38
C ARG A 22 -7.95 7.86 17.36
N ALA A 23 -8.59 7.94 18.53
CA ALA A 23 -8.22 8.90 19.57
C ALA A 23 -6.82 8.63 20.14
N LEU A 24 -6.46 7.37 20.38
CA LEU A 24 -5.11 6.98 20.82
C LEU A 24 -4.05 7.36 19.78
N ARG A 25 -4.33 7.18 18.48
CA ARG A 25 -3.41 7.54 17.39
C ARG A 25 -3.09 9.03 17.39
N SER A 26 -4.05 9.89 17.71
CA SER A 26 -3.82 11.34 17.83
C SER A 26 -2.99 11.74 19.06
N ALA A 27 -2.93 10.89 20.10
CA ALA A 27 -2.23 11.18 21.35
C ALA A 27 -0.78 10.71 21.38
N VAL A 28 -0.43 9.74 20.54
CA VAL A 28 0.74 8.86 20.67
C VAL A 28 2.10 9.57 20.68
N ASP A 29 2.23 10.68 19.94
CA ASP A 29 3.47 11.46 19.88
C ASP A 29 3.63 12.44 21.06
N SER A 30 2.58 12.61 21.88
CA SER A 30 2.52 13.62 22.95
C SER A 30 2.45 13.04 24.36
N VAL A 31 2.31 11.72 24.49
CA VAL A 31 2.06 11.03 25.75
C VAL A 31 3.03 9.85 25.90
N PRO A 32 3.70 9.69 27.06
CA PRO A 32 4.57 8.54 27.31
C PRO A 32 3.83 7.20 27.18
N SER A 33 4.53 6.19 26.68
CA SER A 33 3.94 4.86 26.41
C SER A 33 3.30 4.24 27.67
N ALA A 34 3.91 4.46 28.84
CA ALA A 34 3.40 4.01 30.13
C ALA A 34 2.05 4.64 30.52
N GLU A 35 1.76 5.86 30.09
CA GLU A 35 0.46 6.52 30.33
C GLU A 35 -0.63 6.04 29.36
N LEU A 36 -0.25 5.57 28.16
CA LEU A 36 -1.16 4.95 27.20
C LEU A 36 -1.55 3.52 27.61
N ALA A 37 -0.61 2.80 28.21
CA ALA A 37 -0.71 1.37 28.51
C ALA A 37 -2.02 0.95 29.24
N PRO A 38 -2.53 1.68 30.26
CA PRO A 38 -3.79 1.30 30.91
C PRO A 38 -4.99 1.26 29.96
N LEU A 39 -5.11 2.24 29.06
CA LEU A 39 -6.21 2.29 28.09
C LEU A 39 -6.03 1.24 27.00
N VAL A 40 -4.80 1.01 26.55
CA VAL A 40 -4.49 -0.05 25.59
C VAL A 40 -4.77 -1.43 26.18
N GLY A 41 -4.48 -1.66 27.45
CA GLY A 41 -4.82 -2.88 28.17
C GLY A 41 -6.32 -3.16 28.18
N ARG A 42 -7.14 -2.15 28.55
CA ARG A 42 -8.61 -2.26 28.52
C ARG A 42 -9.14 -2.53 27.10
N LEU A 43 -8.59 -1.84 26.10
CA LEU A 43 -8.94 -2.07 24.70
C LEU A 43 -8.64 -3.51 24.29
N ALA A 44 -7.45 -4.01 24.62
CA ALA A 44 -7.00 -5.37 24.34
C ALA A 44 -7.88 -6.43 25.02
N GLU A 45 -8.21 -6.26 26.30
CA GLU A 45 -9.12 -7.14 27.04
C GLU A 45 -10.49 -7.21 26.37
N SER A 46 -11.05 -6.05 25.99
CA SER A 46 -12.35 -5.99 25.30
C SER A 46 -12.33 -6.75 23.97
N ALA A 47 -11.18 -6.77 23.29
CA ALA A 47 -10.97 -7.44 22.02
C ALA A 47 -10.49 -8.90 22.13
N GLY A 48 -10.26 -9.42 23.34
CA GLY A 48 -9.74 -10.78 23.56
C GLY A 48 -8.26 -10.94 23.16
N LEU A 49 -7.47 -9.88 23.28
CA LEU A 49 -6.04 -9.86 22.91
C LEU A 49 -5.17 -9.99 24.18
N ASP A 50 -5.15 -11.20 24.76
CA ASP A 50 -4.54 -11.48 26.07
C ASP A 50 -3.04 -11.16 26.16
N ASP A 51 -2.30 -11.33 25.05
CA ASP A 51 -0.87 -11.00 24.95
C ASP A 51 -0.61 -9.49 25.08
N LEU A 52 -1.40 -8.67 24.38
CA LEU A 52 -1.31 -7.22 24.44
C LEU A 52 -1.79 -6.69 25.78
N ALA A 53 -2.88 -7.24 26.33
CA ALA A 53 -3.36 -6.91 27.67
C ALA A 53 -2.28 -7.20 28.75
N GLY A 54 -1.66 -8.38 28.68
CA GLY A 54 -0.57 -8.75 29.58
C GLY A 54 0.66 -7.85 29.45
N ALA A 55 1.07 -7.51 28.23
CA ALA A 55 2.19 -6.61 27.98
C ALA A 55 1.92 -5.19 28.48
N ALA A 56 0.70 -4.67 28.28
CA ALA A 56 0.27 -3.38 28.80
C ALA A 56 0.29 -3.36 30.33
N ALA A 57 -0.23 -4.39 31.00
CA ALA A 57 -0.17 -4.50 32.46
C ALA A 57 1.27 -4.56 32.99
N ALA A 58 2.15 -5.29 32.30
CA ALA A 58 3.57 -5.36 32.64
C ALA A 58 4.29 -4.00 32.50
N LEU A 59 3.94 -3.22 31.47
CA LEU A 59 4.47 -1.86 31.30
C LEU A 59 3.97 -0.90 32.39
N VAL A 60 2.69 -0.98 32.78
CA VAL A 60 2.16 -0.22 33.92
C VAL A 60 2.90 -0.55 35.22
N ALA A 61 3.20 -1.82 35.45
CA ALA A 61 3.92 -2.25 36.66
C ALA A 61 5.40 -1.83 36.68
N ALA A 62 6.02 -1.64 35.51
CA ALA A 62 7.44 -1.36 35.37
C ALA A 62 7.74 -0.38 34.21
N PRO A 63 7.29 0.89 34.30
CA PRO A 63 7.32 1.84 33.18
C PRO A 63 8.73 2.19 32.70
N GLU A 64 9.72 2.13 33.60
CA GLU A 64 11.12 2.46 33.29
C GLU A 64 11.91 1.27 32.73
N ARG A 65 11.32 0.07 32.69
CA ARG A 65 12.04 -1.15 32.31
C ARG A 65 12.00 -1.32 30.79
N ALA A 66 13.17 -1.23 30.14
CA ALA A 66 13.29 -1.37 28.68
C ALA A 66 12.64 -2.66 28.14
N GLY A 67 12.71 -3.76 28.89
CA GLY A 67 12.04 -5.00 28.49
C GLY A 67 10.51 -4.90 28.50
N ALA A 68 9.90 -4.15 29.42
CA ALA A 68 8.44 -3.99 29.43
C ALA A 68 7.96 -3.10 28.27
N LEU A 69 8.73 -2.05 27.96
CA LEU A 69 8.52 -1.21 26.78
C LEU A 69 8.64 -2.02 25.48
N TYR A 70 9.67 -2.87 25.39
CA TYR A 70 9.86 -3.77 24.25
C TYR A 70 8.71 -4.77 24.11
N ASP A 71 8.33 -5.47 25.19
CA ASP A 71 7.26 -6.47 25.16
C ASP A 71 5.91 -5.83 24.73
N PHE A 72 5.63 -4.62 25.22
CA PHE A 72 4.46 -3.83 24.82
C PHE A 72 4.52 -3.42 23.34
N GLY A 73 5.65 -2.89 22.88
CA GLY A 73 5.83 -2.50 21.48
C GLY A 73 5.72 -3.69 20.53
N TYR A 74 6.35 -4.81 20.85
CA TYR A 74 6.28 -6.06 20.11
C TYR A 74 4.83 -6.57 19.99
N ALA A 75 4.09 -6.58 21.11
CA ALA A 75 2.67 -6.95 21.09
C ALA A 75 1.83 -5.99 20.23
N CYS A 76 2.12 -4.69 20.25
CA CYS A 76 1.44 -3.72 19.40
C CYS A 76 1.66 -3.97 17.90
N VAL A 77 2.89 -4.28 17.47
CA VAL A 77 3.21 -4.64 16.06
C VAL A 77 2.39 -5.85 15.63
N GLY A 78 2.39 -6.92 16.42
CA GLY A 78 1.65 -8.15 16.09
C GLY A 78 0.12 -7.97 15.96
N ARG A 79 -0.43 -6.85 16.43
CA ARG A 79 -1.86 -6.52 16.39
C ARG A 79 -2.19 -5.39 15.40
N GLY A 80 -1.25 -4.95 14.57
CA GLY A 80 -1.45 -3.87 13.61
C GLY A 80 -1.59 -2.50 14.26
N LEU A 81 -1.03 -2.33 15.47
CA LEU A 81 -1.02 -1.08 16.23
C LEU A 81 0.39 -0.48 16.24
N ALA A 82 1.08 -0.50 15.09
CA ALA A 82 2.46 -0.06 14.96
C ALA A 82 2.67 1.39 15.43
N PHE A 83 1.68 2.28 15.27
CA PHE A 83 1.72 3.63 15.84
C PHE A 83 1.95 3.68 17.35
N LEU A 84 1.43 2.72 18.13
CA LEU A 84 1.70 2.58 19.57
C LEU A 84 3.06 1.95 19.84
N ALA A 85 3.53 1.10 18.93
CA ALA A 85 4.83 0.43 19.05
C ALA A 85 6.00 1.39 18.86
N VAL A 86 5.90 2.32 17.91
CA VAL A 86 6.99 3.26 17.57
C VAL A 86 7.52 4.03 18.79
N PRO A 87 6.70 4.76 19.59
CA PRO A 87 7.22 5.45 20.77
C PRO A 87 7.76 4.48 21.82
N ALA A 88 7.08 3.37 22.09
CA ALA A 88 7.50 2.41 23.11
C ALA A 88 8.86 1.76 22.78
N LEU A 89 9.06 1.38 21.52
CA LEU A 89 10.33 0.81 21.05
C LEU A 89 11.44 1.86 20.95
N THR A 90 11.10 3.12 20.66
CA THR A 90 12.05 4.25 20.72
C THR A 90 12.52 4.46 22.17
N GLU A 91 11.59 4.53 23.13
CA GLU A 91 11.91 4.63 24.55
C GLU A 91 12.75 3.43 25.00
N ALA A 92 12.39 2.20 24.60
CA ALA A 92 13.17 0.99 24.92
C ALA A 92 14.61 1.08 24.40
N LEU A 93 14.80 1.56 23.17
CA LEU A 93 16.11 1.73 22.56
C LEU A 93 16.95 2.75 23.33
N ASP A 94 16.38 3.91 23.67
CA ASP A 94 17.06 4.95 24.46
C ASP A 94 17.53 4.42 25.82
N ARG A 95 16.73 3.56 26.46
CA ARG A 95 17.12 2.91 27.72
C ARG A 95 18.20 1.86 27.55
N CYS A 96 18.21 1.12 26.44
CA CYS A 96 19.28 0.18 26.12
C CYS A 96 20.63 0.88 25.85
N LEU A 97 20.59 2.08 25.27
CA LEU A 97 21.78 2.88 24.94
C LEU A 97 22.28 3.75 26.11
N SER A 98 21.42 4.09 27.07
CA SER A 98 21.75 4.97 28.18
C SER A 98 22.89 4.40 29.06
N PRO A 99 23.91 5.21 29.42
CA PRO A 99 24.99 4.77 30.32
C PRO A 99 24.41 4.30 31.66
N ARG A 100 24.74 3.06 32.06
CA ARG A 100 24.29 2.51 33.36
C ARG A 100 24.85 3.36 34.50
N ARG A 101 24.01 4.18 35.13
CA ARG A 101 24.32 4.84 36.42
C ARG A 101 24.18 3.83 37.56
N GLY A 102 25.12 2.90 37.67
CA GLY A 102 25.19 1.93 38.77
C GLY A 102 26.61 1.78 39.29
N ILE A 103 26.88 2.35 40.46
CA ILE A 103 28.07 2.06 41.26
C ILE A 103 27.87 0.64 41.83
N LEU A 104 28.78 -0.29 41.53
CA LEU A 104 28.72 -1.72 41.82
C LEU A 104 27.71 -2.48 40.96
N GLY A 105 28.21 -3.32 40.04
CA GLY A 105 27.46 -4.14 39.08
C GLY A 105 26.57 -5.24 39.66
N LEU A 106 25.85 -4.96 40.74
CA LEU A 106 24.82 -5.80 41.35
C LEU A 106 23.45 -5.37 40.82
N GLY A 107 23.11 -5.88 39.64
CA GLY A 107 21.82 -5.61 39.01
C GLY A 107 21.87 -5.70 37.50
N ARG A 108 22.43 -6.78 36.93
CA ARG A 108 22.14 -7.11 35.54
C ARG A 108 20.65 -7.47 35.49
N ASP A 109 19.82 -6.55 35.04
CA ASP A 109 18.46 -6.88 34.64
C ASP A 109 18.58 -7.94 33.54
N ARG A 110 18.35 -9.20 33.93
CA ARG A 110 18.54 -10.40 33.08
C ARG A 110 17.54 -10.43 31.91
N ARG A 111 16.61 -9.47 31.84
CA ARG A 111 15.55 -9.37 30.84
C ARG A 111 15.66 -8.12 29.96
N LEU A 112 16.85 -7.53 29.81
CA LEU A 112 17.06 -6.48 28.82
C LEU A 112 17.05 -7.10 27.41
N PRO A 113 16.22 -6.59 26.48
CA PRO A 113 16.28 -6.99 25.09
C PRO A 113 17.64 -6.58 24.50
N SER A 114 18.12 -7.31 23.50
CA SER A 114 19.34 -6.90 22.80
C SER A 114 19.06 -5.63 22.00
N THR A 115 20.03 -4.71 21.92
CA THR A 115 19.90 -3.49 21.11
C THR A 115 19.52 -3.79 19.67
N LEU A 116 20.14 -4.84 19.08
CA LEU A 116 19.81 -5.29 17.72
C LEU A 116 18.33 -5.68 17.58
N THR A 117 17.79 -6.44 18.54
CA THR A 117 16.38 -6.84 18.54
C THR A 117 15.46 -5.62 18.59
N VAL A 118 15.74 -4.66 19.47
CA VAL A 118 14.92 -3.43 19.56
C VAL A 118 15.00 -2.62 18.26
N VAL A 119 16.19 -2.49 17.66
CA VAL A 119 16.38 -1.78 16.37
C VAL A 119 15.59 -2.45 15.25
N GLN A 120 15.60 -3.78 15.17
CA GLN A 120 14.86 -4.53 14.15
C GLN A 120 13.34 -4.36 14.30
N GLU A 121 12.82 -4.53 15.52
CA GLU A 121 11.38 -4.34 15.77
C GLU A 121 10.93 -2.90 15.56
N LEU A 122 11.75 -1.90 15.95
CA LEU A 122 11.45 -0.50 15.70
C LEU A 122 11.45 -0.18 14.20
N ALA A 123 12.38 -0.76 13.42
CA ALA A 123 12.38 -0.60 11.97
C ALA A 123 11.11 -1.17 11.34
N THR A 124 10.66 -2.36 11.76
CA THR A 124 9.39 -2.96 11.33
C THR A 124 8.19 -2.07 11.69
N ALA A 125 8.12 -1.56 12.92
CA ALA A 125 7.04 -0.66 13.33
C ALA A 125 7.01 0.65 12.52
N LEU A 126 8.19 1.20 12.21
CA LEU A 126 8.31 2.36 11.33
C LEU A 126 7.88 2.03 9.89
N GLU A 127 8.19 0.84 9.36
CA GLU A 127 7.73 0.37 8.06
C GLU A 127 6.21 0.25 7.97
N ASP A 128 5.56 -0.31 9.00
CA ASP A 128 4.10 -0.47 9.07
C ASP A 128 3.37 0.89 9.11
N GLU A 129 3.97 1.90 9.74
CA GLU A 129 3.50 3.29 9.70
C GLU A 129 4.03 4.07 8.47
N GLU A 130 4.64 3.34 7.53
CA GLU A 130 5.28 3.84 6.31
C GLU A 130 6.38 4.89 6.55
N ARG A 131 6.91 5.07 7.75
CA ARG A 131 7.97 6.03 8.12
C ARG A 131 9.36 5.60 7.63
N HIS A 132 9.47 5.26 6.34
CA HIS A 132 10.66 4.70 5.70
C HIS A 132 11.94 5.55 5.84
N ALA A 133 11.84 6.89 5.79
CA ALA A 133 12.98 7.78 6.11
C ALA A 133 13.54 7.49 7.50
N ALA A 134 12.67 7.47 8.51
CA ALA A 134 13.08 7.25 9.90
C ALA A 134 13.63 5.83 10.10
N ALA A 135 13.06 4.83 9.43
CA ALA A 135 13.58 3.46 9.46
C ALA A 135 14.98 3.36 8.81
N ALA A 136 15.18 3.96 7.64
CA ALA A 136 16.48 4.00 6.97
C ALA A 136 17.54 4.69 7.84
N ASP A 137 17.20 5.85 8.41
CA ASP A 137 18.12 6.61 9.27
C ASP A 137 18.42 5.88 10.59
N LEU A 138 17.43 5.21 11.18
CA LEU A 138 17.60 4.35 12.36
C LEU A 138 18.59 3.23 12.08
N LEU A 139 18.40 2.50 10.97
CA LEU A 139 19.24 1.38 10.58
C LEU A 139 20.66 1.85 10.23
N ALA A 140 20.79 3.01 9.57
CA ALA A 140 22.08 3.61 9.25
C ALA A 140 22.89 3.98 10.51
N ARG A 141 22.23 4.48 11.56
CA ARG A 141 22.88 4.81 12.85
C ARG A 141 23.42 3.59 13.60
N HIS A 142 22.93 2.39 13.29
CA HIS A 142 23.27 1.14 13.98
C HIS A 142 23.84 0.09 13.00
N ASP A 143 24.44 0.53 11.88
CA ASP A 143 24.91 -0.35 10.80
C ASP A 143 25.95 -1.39 11.27
N ASP A 144 26.71 -1.07 12.31
CA ASP A 144 27.69 -1.94 12.95
C ASP A 144 27.06 -3.16 13.63
N LEU A 145 25.78 -3.08 14.01
CA LEU A 145 25.02 -4.19 14.59
C LEU A 145 24.39 -5.10 13.52
N LEU A 146 24.32 -4.65 12.27
CA LEU A 146 23.53 -5.29 11.22
C LEU A 146 24.35 -6.32 10.43
N ALA A 147 23.83 -7.55 10.38
CA ALA A 147 24.20 -8.49 9.33
C ALA A 147 23.63 -8.03 7.98
N ASP A 148 24.20 -8.51 6.87
CA ASP A 148 23.72 -8.18 5.52
C ASP A 148 22.25 -8.57 5.33
N TRP A 149 21.89 -9.75 5.81
CA TRP A 149 20.54 -10.32 5.75
C TRP A 149 20.07 -10.67 7.17
N PRO A 150 18.89 -10.20 7.63
CA PRO A 150 18.03 -9.17 7.03
C PRO A 150 18.51 -7.73 7.20
N GLY A 151 19.45 -7.46 8.11
CA GLY A 151 19.66 -6.12 8.68
C GLY A 151 19.93 -5.02 7.64
N ARG A 152 21.04 -5.11 6.91
CA ARG A 152 21.38 -4.11 5.88
C ARG A 152 20.43 -4.17 4.68
N TYR A 153 19.86 -5.33 4.36
CA TYR A 153 18.77 -5.44 3.40
C TYR A 153 17.55 -4.58 3.78
N LEU A 154 17.13 -4.55 5.05
CA LEU A 154 16.03 -3.68 5.50
C LEU A 154 16.37 -2.20 5.27
N ARG A 155 17.63 -1.81 5.42
CA ARG A 155 18.08 -0.45 5.10
C ARG A 155 17.95 -0.15 3.60
N VAL A 156 18.36 -1.09 2.73
CA VAL A 156 18.18 -0.98 1.28
C VAL A 156 16.70 -0.80 0.93
N TYR A 157 15.83 -1.64 1.50
CA TYR A 157 14.39 -1.57 1.29
C TYR A 157 13.80 -0.22 1.71
N ASN A 158 14.11 0.26 2.92
CA ASN A 158 13.59 1.54 3.41
C ASN A 158 14.17 2.75 2.66
N ALA A 159 15.44 2.72 2.27
CA ALA A 159 16.02 3.76 1.41
C ALA A 159 15.27 3.85 0.07
N LEU A 160 14.96 2.70 -0.54
CA LEU A 160 14.17 2.66 -1.77
C LEU A 160 12.75 3.19 -1.56
N MET A 161 12.07 2.75 -0.49
CA MET A 161 10.70 3.19 -0.16
C MET A 161 10.61 4.66 0.29
N ASP A 162 11.72 5.28 0.71
CA ASP A 162 11.80 6.73 0.95
C ASP A 162 12.19 7.55 -0.30
N GLY A 163 12.51 6.88 -1.40
CA GLY A 163 12.87 7.54 -2.65
C GLY A 163 14.35 7.94 -2.72
N ARG A 164 15.24 7.09 -2.18
CA ARG A 164 16.70 7.21 -2.25
C ARG A 164 17.30 6.06 -3.07
N PRO A 165 17.00 5.95 -4.38
CA PRO A 165 17.37 4.78 -5.17
C PRO A 165 18.89 4.63 -5.33
N GLU A 166 19.63 5.74 -5.39
CA GLU A 166 21.11 5.73 -5.46
C GLU A 166 21.73 5.18 -4.17
N GLU A 167 21.23 5.60 -3.00
CA GLU A 167 21.68 5.07 -1.71
C GLU A 167 21.35 3.57 -1.62
N ALA A 168 20.12 3.19 -1.99
CA ALA A 168 19.67 1.81 -1.99
C ALA A 168 20.53 0.92 -2.90
N ALA A 169 20.84 1.37 -4.12
CA ALA A 169 21.71 0.65 -5.06
C ALA A 169 23.13 0.48 -4.51
N ALA A 170 23.75 1.57 -4.05
CA ALA A 170 25.10 1.52 -3.50
C ALA A 170 25.21 0.61 -2.27
N LEU A 171 24.18 0.54 -1.43
CA LEU A 171 24.10 -0.39 -0.31
C LEU A 171 23.89 -1.83 -0.78
N PHE A 172 22.99 -2.05 -1.73
CA PHE A 172 22.66 -3.38 -2.25
C PHE A 172 23.88 -4.05 -2.89
N ASP A 173 24.68 -3.30 -3.64
CA ASP A 173 25.92 -3.79 -4.29
C ASP A 173 26.99 -4.24 -3.29
N ARG A 174 26.90 -3.82 -2.03
CA ARG A 174 27.82 -4.22 -0.95
C ARG A 174 27.34 -5.40 -0.13
N LEU A 175 26.10 -5.85 -0.28
CA LEU A 175 25.59 -7.01 0.44
C LEU A 175 26.28 -8.29 -0.05
N ALA A 176 26.58 -9.20 0.87
CA ALA A 176 26.94 -10.56 0.51
C ALA A 176 25.82 -11.24 -0.30
N ALA A 177 26.17 -12.25 -1.09
CA ALA A 177 25.20 -13.03 -1.85
C ALA A 177 24.11 -13.60 -0.92
N PRO A 178 22.82 -13.47 -1.28
CA PRO A 178 21.73 -14.03 -0.48
C PRO A 178 21.75 -15.56 -0.52
N ASP A 179 21.30 -16.18 0.55
CA ASP A 179 20.94 -17.60 0.54
C ASP A 179 19.54 -17.80 -0.10
N GLY A 180 19.08 -19.05 -0.14
CA GLY A 180 17.77 -19.38 -0.70
C GLY A 180 16.59 -18.71 0.02
N THR A 181 16.74 -18.35 1.30
CA THR A 181 15.71 -17.66 2.08
C THR A 181 15.58 -16.20 1.63
N TRP A 182 16.70 -15.53 1.35
CA TRP A 182 16.74 -14.12 0.99
C TRP A 182 16.77 -13.84 -0.52
N GLN A 183 16.97 -14.87 -1.35
CA GLN A 183 17.00 -14.74 -2.81
C GLN A 183 15.77 -14.00 -3.38
N PRO A 184 14.51 -14.31 -2.99
CA PRO A 184 13.34 -13.61 -3.54
C PRO A 184 13.34 -12.11 -3.21
N ALA A 185 13.79 -11.74 -2.01
CA ALA A 185 13.87 -10.35 -1.56
C ALA A 185 14.94 -9.58 -2.34
N ALA A 186 16.10 -10.20 -2.55
CA ALA A 186 17.17 -9.65 -3.37
C ALA A 186 16.73 -9.44 -4.83
N ASP A 187 16.03 -10.40 -5.41
CA ASP A 187 15.54 -10.32 -6.78
C ASP A 187 14.50 -9.21 -6.95
N ARG A 188 13.62 -9.01 -5.96
CA ARG A 188 12.65 -7.91 -5.95
C ARG A 188 13.32 -6.54 -5.89
N ILE A 189 14.33 -6.37 -5.04
CA ILE A 189 15.12 -5.12 -4.97
C ILE A 189 15.83 -4.86 -6.29
N ARG A 190 16.49 -5.88 -6.85
CA ARG A 190 17.21 -5.74 -8.14
C ARG A 190 16.27 -5.28 -9.26
N ARG A 191 15.09 -5.88 -9.37
CA ARG A 191 14.06 -5.44 -10.33
C ARG A 191 13.62 -4.00 -10.07
N SER A 192 13.37 -3.65 -8.81
CA SER A 192 12.91 -2.30 -8.46
C SER A 192 13.96 -1.24 -8.77
N LEU A 193 15.23 -1.49 -8.47
CA LEU A 193 16.34 -0.59 -8.81
C LEU A 193 16.50 -0.45 -10.34
N ALA A 194 16.42 -1.55 -11.10
CA ALA A 194 16.44 -1.50 -12.56
C ALA A 194 15.29 -0.64 -13.12
N ARG A 195 14.09 -0.77 -12.54
CA ARG A 195 12.93 0.05 -12.92
C ARG A 195 13.05 1.51 -12.50
N THR A 196 13.67 1.82 -11.35
CA THR A 196 13.96 3.23 -10.99
C THR A 196 14.87 3.89 -12.01
N THR A 197 15.85 3.15 -12.56
CA THR A 197 16.73 3.65 -13.61
C THR A 197 15.97 3.87 -14.92
N ALA A 198 15.10 2.92 -15.32
CA ALA A 198 14.33 3.01 -16.55
C ALA A 198 13.25 4.10 -16.51
N ALA A 199 12.49 4.19 -15.42
CA ALA A 199 11.45 5.20 -15.27
C ALA A 199 12.00 6.58 -14.90
N ALA A 200 13.19 6.65 -14.29
CA ALA A 200 13.81 7.87 -13.79
C ALA A 200 12.79 8.82 -13.13
N PRO A 201 12.19 8.44 -11.98
CA PRO A 201 11.21 9.27 -11.31
C PRO A 201 11.75 10.68 -11.08
N ALA A 202 10.98 11.70 -11.42
CA ALA A 202 11.48 13.08 -11.42
C ALA A 202 11.84 13.56 -10.01
N ASP A 203 11.01 13.21 -9.03
CA ASP A 203 11.20 13.49 -7.61
C ASP A 203 10.38 12.50 -6.75
N ARG A 204 10.25 12.77 -5.45
CA ARG A 204 9.50 11.94 -4.50
C ARG A 204 7.97 12.06 -4.65
N SER A 205 7.48 13.00 -5.45
CA SER A 205 6.05 13.21 -5.73
C SER A 205 5.61 12.62 -7.08
N ASP A 206 6.54 12.14 -7.92
CA ASP A 206 6.25 11.46 -9.18
C ASP A 206 5.55 10.11 -8.96
N LEU A 207 4.22 10.15 -8.81
CA LEU A 207 3.40 8.98 -8.53
C LEU A 207 3.53 7.90 -9.60
N ARG A 208 3.51 8.28 -10.89
CA ARG A 208 3.59 7.33 -11.99
C ARG A 208 4.97 6.65 -12.04
N GLY A 209 6.03 7.43 -11.92
CA GLY A 209 7.41 6.93 -11.88
C GLY A 209 7.64 5.96 -10.72
N TRP A 210 7.21 6.34 -9.51
CA TRP A 210 7.35 5.49 -8.33
C TRP A 210 6.45 4.25 -8.36
N HIS A 211 5.24 4.35 -8.89
CA HIS A 211 4.38 3.18 -9.07
C HIS A 211 5.09 2.13 -9.94
N PHE A 212 5.59 2.52 -11.12
CA PHE A 212 6.33 1.60 -11.98
C PHE A 212 7.62 1.08 -11.32
N ALA A 213 8.38 1.94 -10.65
CA ALA A 213 9.61 1.53 -9.97
C ALA A 213 9.36 0.38 -8.96
N LEU A 214 8.27 0.45 -8.20
CA LEU A 214 7.97 -0.48 -7.11
C LEU A 214 7.17 -1.70 -7.56
N THR A 215 6.18 -1.54 -8.44
CA THR A 215 5.27 -2.62 -8.85
C THR A 215 5.63 -3.19 -10.22
N GLY A 216 6.15 -2.35 -11.12
CA GLY A 216 6.33 -2.64 -12.55
C GLY A 216 5.05 -2.45 -13.36
N GLY A 217 3.96 -2.06 -12.69
CA GLY A 217 2.72 -1.64 -13.31
C GLY A 217 2.82 -0.23 -13.86
N ILE A 218 2.00 0.08 -14.84
CA ILE A 218 1.87 1.43 -15.40
C ILE A 218 0.59 2.06 -14.84
N LEU A 219 0.73 3.14 -14.08
CA LEU A 219 -0.41 3.95 -13.64
C LEU A 219 -0.83 4.90 -14.75
N THR A 220 -2.04 4.72 -15.27
CA THR A 220 -2.48 5.48 -16.45
C THR A 220 -3.16 6.80 -16.11
N THR A 221 -3.69 7.00 -14.91
CA THR A 221 -4.41 8.24 -14.57
C THR A 221 -4.05 8.75 -13.19
N LEU A 222 -3.71 10.04 -13.09
CA LEU A 222 -3.55 10.76 -11.82
C LEU A 222 -4.90 11.37 -11.40
N SER A 223 -5.20 11.34 -10.11
CA SER A 223 -6.39 11.99 -9.58
C SER A 223 -6.35 13.49 -9.85
N PRO A 224 -7.39 14.07 -10.48
CA PRO A 224 -7.43 15.49 -10.77
C PRO A 224 -7.92 16.31 -9.56
N TYR A 225 -7.96 15.70 -8.36
CA TYR A 225 -8.44 16.31 -7.13
C TYR A 225 -7.42 16.22 -5.99
N GLY A 226 -7.36 17.24 -5.16
CA GLY A 226 -6.70 17.21 -3.86
C GLY A 226 -5.19 17.03 -3.93
N PHE A 227 -4.57 17.34 -5.07
CA PHE A 227 -3.13 17.16 -5.26
C PHE A 227 -2.34 17.93 -4.20
N ARG A 228 -2.64 19.22 -4.00
CA ARG A 228 -2.00 20.06 -2.97
C ARG A 228 -2.55 19.81 -1.56
N ALA A 229 -3.73 19.19 -1.44
CA ALA A 229 -4.27 18.70 -0.18
C ALA A 229 -3.61 17.39 0.31
N GLY A 230 -2.55 16.95 -0.36
CA GLY A 230 -1.75 15.81 0.06
C GLY A 230 -2.24 14.47 -0.48
N MET A 231 -3.14 14.44 -1.46
CA MET A 231 -3.51 13.19 -2.15
C MET A 231 -2.50 12.76 -3.20
N ASN A 232 -1.72 13.71 -3.75
CA ASN A 232 -0.61 13.48 -4.69
C ASN A 232 -0.97 12.54 -5.86
N GLY A 233 -2.16 12.72 -6.45
CA GLY A 233 -2.62 11.95 -7.61
C GLY A 233 -3.34 10.64 -7.28
N ARG A 234 -3.62 10.34 -6.01
CA ARG A 234 -4.48 9.22 -5.59
C ARG A 234 -5.88 9.70 -5.24
N TRP A 235 -6.89 8.86 -5.39
CA TRP A 235 -8.25 9.14 -4.93
C TRP A 235 -8.44 8.63 -3.49
N GLY A 236 -9.13 9.41 -2.66
CA GLY A 236 -9.60 8.96 -1.35
C GLY A 236 -10.90 8.17 -1.48
N TYR A 237 -11.89 8.79 -2.13
CA TYR A 237 -13.18 8.20 -2.42
C TYR A 237 -13.64 8.65 -3.80
N LEU A 238 -14.21 7.75 -4.59
CA LEU A 238 -14.75 8.05 -5.91
C LEU A 238 -15.97 7.17 -6.20
N GLN A 239 -17.02 7.76 -6.75
CA GLN A 239 -18.10 7.04 -7.44
C GLN A 239 -17.85 7.15 -8.94
N LEU A 240 -17.63 6.02 -9.60
CA LEU A 240 -17.30 5.97 -11.02
C LEU A 240 -18.55 6.03 -11.90
N GLY A 241 -18.44 6.68 -13.06
CA GLY A 241 -19.40 6.60 -14.15
C GLY A 241 -18.91 5.68 -15.28
N TYR A 242 -19.78 5.38 -16.25
CA TYR A 242 -19.41 4.58 -17.42
C TYR A 242 -18.36 5.30 -18.30
N GLU A 243 -18.41 6.63 -18.35
CA GLU A 243 -17.44 7.49 -19.02
C GLU A 243 -16.04 7.33 -18.44
N SER A 244 -15.91 7.22 -17.11
CA SER A 244 -14.63 7.01 -16.42
C SER A 244 -14.03 5.63 -16.76
N LEU A 245 -14.88 4.60 -16.83
CA LEU A 245 -14.46 3.26 -17.24
C LEU A 245 -14.00 3.25 -18.71
N ARG A 246 -14.79 3.88 -19.59
CA ARG A 246 -14.45 4.07 -21.01
C ARG A 246 -13.11 4.79 -21.18
N TYR A 247 -12.90 5.87 -20.43
CA TYR A 247 -11.65 6.65 -20.43
C TYR A 247 -10.48 5.79 -19.97
N GLY A 248 -10.63 5.00 -18.90
CA GLY A 248 -9.59 4.06 -18.45
C GLY A 248 -9.18 3.04 -19.51
N LEU A 249 -10.14 2.52 -20.28
CA LEU A 249 -9.86 1.60 -21.39
C LEU A 249 -9.17 2.29 -22.59
N GLU A 250 -9.45 3.56 -22.86
CA GLU A 250 -8.69 4.35 -23.85
C GLU A 250 -7.24 4.56 -23.39
N ARG A 251 -7.03 4.89 -22.12
CA ARG A 251 -5.69 5.03 -21.55
C ARG A 251 -4.92 3.71 -21.60
N LEU A 252 -5.59 2.58 -21.40
CA LEU A 252 -4.99 1.25 -21.62
C LEU A 252 -4.55 1.07 -23.08
N ARG A 253 -5.37 1.47 -24.07
CA ARG A 253 -4.96 1.41 -25.49
C ARG A 253 -3.70 2.24 -25.74
N THR A 254 -3.62 3.46 -25.20
CA THR A 254 -2.42 4.30 -25.28
C THR A 254 -1.18 3.58 -24.76
N VAL A 255 -1.30 2.81 -23.67
CA VAL A 255 -0.19 1.99 -23.14
C VAL A 255 0.16 0.85 -24.11
N LEU A 256 -0.82 0.07 -24.57
CA LEU A 256 -0.59 -1.06 -25.47
C LEU A 256 0.10 -0.61 -26.77
N ASP A 257 -0.37 0.48 -27.37
CA ASP A 257 0.18 1.06 -28.59
C ASP A 257 1.61 1.57 -28.38
N ALA A 258 1.85 2.33 -27.31
CA ALA A 258 3.17 2.89 -27.01
C ALA A 258 4.22 1.81 -26.65
N ALA A 259 3.77 0.70 -26.04
CA ALA A 259 4.62 -0.44 -25.76
C ALA A 259 4.84 -1.36 -26.98
N GLY A 260 4.00 -1.26 -28.01
CA GLY A 260 4.02 -2.13 -29.17
C GLY A 260 3.53 -3.55 -28.86
N THR A 261 2.59 -3.69 -27.93
CA THR A 261 2.02 -4.99 -27.52
C THR A 261 0.61 -5.16 -28.07
N ALA A 262 0.33 -6.34 -28.64
CA ALA A 262 -0.97 -6.65 -29.24
C ALA A 262 -1.49 -8.00 -28.71
N PRO A 263 -2.31 -8.00 -27.64
CA PRO A 263 -2.93 -9.22 -27.16
C PRO A 263 -3.88 -9.79 -28.23
N ARG A 264 -3.97 -11.12 -28.30
CA ARG A 264 -4.84 -11.87 -29.24
C ARG A 264 -6.28 -11.91 -28.78
N ALA A 265 -6.52 -11.91 -27.46
CA ALA A 265 -7.84 -12.08 -26.85
C ALA A 265 -7.91 -11.35 -25.50
N VAL A 266 -9.13 -11.08 -25.05
CA VAL A 266 -9.41 -10.67 -23.67
C VAL A 266 -9.81 -11.90 -22.86
N ALA A 267 -9.10 -12.17 -21.77
CA ALA A 267 -9.39 -13.25 -20.85
C ALA A 267 -10.32 -12.74 -19.74
N LEU A 268 -11.57 -13.22 -19.73
CA LEU A 268 -12.62 -12.83 -18.80
C LEU A 268 -12.41 -13.52 -17.45
N LEU A 269 -12.26 -12.72 -16.40
CA LEU A 269 -12.29 -13.21 -15.02
C LEU A 269 -13.73 -13.62 -14.61
N PRO A 270 -13.87 -14.55 -13.66
CA PRO A 270 -15.18 -15.11 -13.32
C PRO A 270 -16.07 -14.19 -12.47
N ASP A 271 -15.49 -13.20 -11.78
CA ASP A 271 -16.27 -12.22 -11.01
C ASP A 271 -17.02 -11.24 -11.93
N ARG A 272 -18.19 -10.81 -11.49
CA ARG A 272 -19.10 -9.99 -12.30
C ARG A 272 -18.48 -8.66 -12.73
N ASN A 273 -17.82 -7.98 -11.80
CA ASN A 273 -17.29 -6.63 -11.99
C ASN A 273 -16.20 -6.65 -13.08
N SER A 274 -15.26 -7.60 -12.97
CA SER A 274 -14.21 -7.81 -13.97
C SER A 274 -14.76 -8.33 -15.29
N ARG A 275 -15.80 -9.19 -15.28
CA ARG A 275 -16.45 -9.68 -16.51
C ARG A 275 -17.08 -8.55 -17.31
N ILE A 276 -17.82 -7.63 -16.67
CA ILE A 276 -18.42 -6.45 -17.31
C ILE A 276 -17.32 -5.65 -18.03
N LEU A 277 -16.24 -5.32 -17.33
CA LEU A 277 -15.17 -4.52 -17.89
C LEU A 277 -14.39 -5.26 -18.98
N GLY A 278 -14.17 -6.56 -18.82
CA GLY A 278 -13.52 -7.42 -19.81
C GLY A 278 -14.31 -7.52 -21.12
N LEU A 279 -15.64 -7.64 -21.05
CA LEU A 279 -16.51 -7.61 -22.23
C LEU A 279 -16.46 -6.25 -22.94
N ALA A 280 -16.46 -5.16 -22.18
CA ALA A 280 -16.32 -3.80 -22.74
C ALA A 280 -14.96 -3.64 -23.44
N ALA A 281 -13.87 -4.10 -22.82
CA ALA A 281 -12.53 -4.07 -23.40
C ALA A 281 -12.43 -4.90 -24.69
N ALA A 282 -13.00 -6.11 -24.70
CA ALA A 282 -13.02 -6.99 -25.87
C ALA A 282 -13.73 -6.33 -27.07
N GLY A 283 -14.94 -5.79 -26.83
CA GLY A 283 -15.70 -5.09 -27.86
C GLY A 283 -15.02 -3.82 -28.34
N LEU A 284 -14.35 -3.09 -27.44
CA LEU A 284 -13.66 -1.86 -27.77
C LEU A 284 -12.38 -2.09 -28.59
N PHE A 285 -11.60 -3.12 -28.25
CA PHE A 285 -10.35 -3.44 -28.94
C PHE A 285 -10.55 -4.36 -30.15
N GLY A 286 -11.78 -4.79 -30.42
CA GLY A 286 -12.08 -5.72 -31.52
C GLY A 286 -11.46 -7.10 -31.31
N LEU A 287 -11.29 -7.52 -30.05
CA LEU A 287 -10.68 -8.79 -29.65
C LEU A 287 -11.74 -9.82 -29.26
N PRO A 288 -11.50 -11.12 -29.50
CA PRO A 288 -12.35 -12.17 -28.95
C PRO A 288 -12.29 -12.14 -27.41
N ALA A 289 -13.46 -12.36 -26.78
CA ALA A 289 -13.57 -12.60 -25.35
C ALA A 289 -13.52 -14.12 -25.09
N GLU A 290 -12.56 -14.56 -24.28
CA GLU A 290 -12.36 -15.95 -23.89
C GLU A 290 -12.42 -16.05 -22.36
N GLU A 291 -12.97 -17.13 -21.81
CA GLU A 291 -12.92 -17.35 -20.34
C GLU A 291 -11.46 -17.51 -19.88
N TYR A 292 -11.10 -16.91 -18.75
CA TYR A 292 -9.74 -16.98 -18.21
C TYR A 292 -9.33 -18.43 -17.94
N ARG A 293 -8.11 -18.77 -18.37
CA ARG A 293 -7.44 -20.04 -18.10
C ARG A 293 -6.01 -19.77 -17.67
N PRO A 294 -5.55 -20.35 -16.55
CA PRO A 294 -4.14 -20.29 -16.17
C PRO A 294 -3.23 -20.80 -17.29
N GLY A 295 -2.11 -20.11 -17.54
CA GLY A 295 -1.19 -20.45 -18.63
C GLY A 295 -1.56 -19.87 -20.01
N ALA A 296 -2.63 -19.07 -20.13
CA ALA A 296 -2.98 -18.44 -21.39
C ALA A 296 -1.99 -17.32 -21.78
N GLU A 297 -1.29 -17.53 -22.89
CA GLU A 297 -0.36 -16.58 -23.52
C GLU A 297 -1.08 -15.56 -24.40
N ASP A 298 -0.44 -14.42 -24.66
CA ASP A 298 -0.93 -13.35 -25.55
C ASP A 298 -2.36 -12.87 -25.22
N THR A 299 -2.71 -12.80 -23.94
CA THR A 299 -4.04 -12.38 -23.48
C THR A 299 -4.00 -11.09 -22.68
N LEU A 300 -5.05 -10.28 -22.81
CA LEU A 300 -5.34 -9.19 -21.89
C LEU A 300 -6.31 -9.71 -20.82
N VAL A 301 -5.83 -9.87 -19.59
CA VAL A 301 -6.67 -10.18 -18.43
C VAL A 301 -7.17 -8.85 -17.86
N VAL A 302 -8.49 -8.68 -17.75
CA VAL A 302 -9.11 -7.44 -17.27
C VAL A 302 -9.76 -7.68 -15.92
N ALA A 303 -9.33 -6.92 -14.91
CA ALA A 303 -9.92 -6.88 -13.59
C ALA A 303 -10.51 -5.49 -13.32
N TYR A 304 -11.65 -5.44 -12.62
CA TYR A 304 -12.14 -4.18 -12.06
C TYR A 304 -11.36 -3.82 -10.79
N ASP A 305 -11.36 -4.73 -9.80
CA ASP A 305 -10.57 -4.68 -8.56
C ASP A 305 -10.04 -6.10 -8.28
N LEU A 306 -8.71 -6.24 -8.20
CA LEU A 306 -8.06 -7.54 -7.96
C LEU A 306 -8.29 -8.07 -6.54
N ASN A 307 -8.71 -7.25 -5.58
CA ASN A 307 -9.06 -7.72 -4.24
C ASN A 307 -10.40 -8.49 -4.20
N GLU A 308 -11.26 -8.31 -5.20
CA GLU A 308 -12.53 -9.03 -5.32
C GLU A 308 -12.37 -10.39 -6.01
N ALA A 309 -11.25 -10.62 -6.69
CA ALA A 309 -10.98 -11.85 -7.40
C ALA A 309 -10.64 -13.03 -6.47
N ASP A 310 -10.96 -14.24 -6.91
CA ASP A 310 -10.69 -15.47 -6.16
C ASP A 310 -9.18 -15.70 -5.96
N ARG A 311 -8.80 -16.23 -4.78
CA ARG A 311 -7.39 -16.43 -4.42
C ARG A 311 -6.65 -17.39 -5.35
N GLU A 312 -7.31 -18.42 -5.90
CA GLU A 312 -6.68 -19.33 -6.85
C GLU A 312 -6.46 -18.66 -8.21
N VAL A 313 -7.38 -17.79 -8.64
CA VAL A 313 -7.21 -16.96 -9.84
C VAL A 313 -5.99 -16.07 -9.68
N LEU A 314 -5.88 -15.36 -8.55
CA LEU A 314 -4.77 -14.47 -8.26
C LEU A 314 -3.43 -15.22 -8.15
N ARG A 315 -3.40 -16.43 -7.59
CA ARG A 315 -2.20 -17.27 -7.60
C ARG A 315 -1.75 -17.62 -9.02
N GLY A 316 -2.70 -17.94 -9.90
CA GLY A 316 -2.41 -18.20 -11.32
C GLY A 316 -1.87 -16.97 -12.04
N LEU A 317 -2.25 -15.77 -11.62
CA LEU A 317 -1.79 -14.50 -12.18
C LEU A 317 -0.46 -14.01 -11.58
N HIS A 318 0.07 -14.60 -10.50
CA HIS A 318 1.33 -14.13 -9.90
C HIS A 318 2.51 -14.28 -10.87
N ARG A 319 2.57 -15.41 -11.58
CA ARG A 319 3.51 -15.61 -12.68
C ARG A 319 2.95 -14.96 -13.94
N ARG A 320 3.81 -14.23 -14.66
CA ARG A 320 3.46 -13.70 -15.97
C ARG A 320 3.71 -14.75 -17.04
N GLU A 321 2.68 -15.05 -17.81
CA GLU A 321 2.79 -15.85 -19.03
C GLU A 321 3.27 -14.98 -20.20
N PRO A 322 3.98 -15.55 -21.20
CA PRO A 322 4.40 -14.82 -22.40
C PRO A 322 3.24 -14.05 -23.05
N GLY A 323 3.45 -12.76 -23.30
CA GLY A 323 2.45 -11.88 -23.93
C GLY A 323 1.19 -11.60 -23.10
N GLN A 324 1.06 -12.18 -21.89
CA GLN A 324 -0.07 -11.92 -21.01
C GLN A 324 0.10 -10.57 -20.29
N ILE A 325 -0.93 -9.75 -20.35
CA ILE A 325 -1.00 -8.43 -19.70
C ILE A 325 -2.17 -8.46 -18.72
N LEU A 326 -1.90 -8.14 -17.45
CA LEU A 326 -2.91 -7.96 -16.41
C LEU A 326 -3.23 -6.48 -16.25
N PHE A 327 -4.47 -6.11 -16.55
CA PHE A 327 -4.98 -4.76 -16.34
C PHE A 327 -5.97 -4.75 -15.17
N GLU A 328 -5.83 -3.76 -14.29
CA GLU A 328 -6.78 -3.46 -13.22
C GLU A 328 -7.33 -2.05 -13.40
N HIS A 329 -8.64 -1.87 -13.24
CA HIS A 329 -9.19 -0.52 -13.32
C HIS A 329 -8.87 0.28 -12.05
N ALA A 330 -9.35 -0.19 -10.90
CA ALA A 330 -9.27 0.52 -9.63
C ALA A 330 -8.43 -0.25 -8.61
N THR A 331 -7.13 0.07 -8.51
CA THR A 331 -6.27 -0.55 -7.50
C THR A 331 -6.46 0.14 -6.15
N CYS A 332 -6.77 -0.63 -5.11
CA CYS A 332 -6.76 -0.12 -3.74
C CYS A 332 -5.34 0.14 -3.26
N TRP A 333 -4.95 1.40 -3.02
CA TRP A 333 -3.57 1.72 -2.60
C TRP A 333 -3.33 1.58 -1.09
N THR A 334 -4.39 1.47 -0.30
CA THR A 334 -4.33 1.22 1.16
C THR A 334 -4.48 -0.26 1.52
N ASP A 335 -5.08 -1.06 0.65
CA ASP A 335 -5.08 -2.53 0.72
C ASP A 335 -4.69 -3.10 -0.63
N THR A 336 -3.38 -3.11 -0.90
CA THR A 336 -2.86 -3.50 -2.21
C THR A 336 -3.16 -4.97 -2.54
N PRO A 337 -3.52 -5.30 -3.79
CA PRO A 337 -3.81 -6.67 -4.17
C PRO A 337 -2.59 -7.58 -4.02
N VAL A 338 -2.85 -8.89 -3.83
CA VAL A 338 -1.79 -9.91 -3.68
C VAL A 338 -0.93 -10.11 -4.94
N VAL A 339 -1.41 -9.62 -6.08
CA VAL A 339 -0.66 -9.50 -7.32
C VAL A 339 -0.76 -8.08 -7.84
N SER A 340 0.36 -7.50 -8.28
CA SER A 340 0.33 -6.18 -8.92
C SER A 340 -0.06 -6.29 -10.38
N ALA A 341 -1.00 -5.44 -10.83
CA ALA A 341 -1.34 -5.32 -12.24
C ALA A 341 -0.15 -4.80 -13.07
N ASP A 342 -0.12 -5.18 -14.35
CA ASP A 342 0.85 -4.70 -15.34
C ASP A 342 0.49 -3.28 -15.81
N VAL A 343 -0.80 -2.94 -15.74
CA VAL A 343 -1.36 -1.61 -15.98
C VAL A 343 -2.49 -1.40 -14.97
N CYS A 344 -2.52 -0.27 -14.29
CA CYS A 344 -3.67 0.15 -13.49
C CYS A 344 -4.20 1.50 -13.95
N THR A 345 -5.53 1.67 -13.97
CA THR A 345 -6.10 2.97 -14.38
C THR A 345 -5.88 4.02 -13.30
N LEU A 346 -6.31 3.69 -12.08
CA LEU A 346 -6.32 4.62 -10.96
C LEU A 346 -5.91 3.95 -9.65
N LEU A 347 -5.45 4.77 -8.71
CA LEU A 347 -5.19 4.37 -7.33
C LEU A 347 -6.24 5.02 -6.42
N ALA A 348 -7.21 4.25 -5.93
CA ALA A 348 -8.24 4.74 -5.02
C ALA A 348 -8.11 4.07 -3.64
N GLN A 349 -8.58 4.72 -2.59
CA GLN A 349 -8.80 4.03 -1.31
C GLN A 349 -10.20 3.40 -1.29
N VAL A 350 -11.20 4.09 -1.84
CA VAL A 350 -12.53 3.53 -2.11
C VAL A 350 -12.97 3.94 -3.51
N ALA A 351 -13.36 2.96 -4.32
CA ALA A 351 -13.97 3.17 -5.63
C ALA A 351 -15.29 2.41 -5.70
N VAL A 352 -16.40 3.12 -5.96
CA VAL A 352 -17.73 2.53 -6.10
C VAL A 352 -18.06 2.44 -7.59
N ALA A 353 -18.35 1.23 -8.06
CA ALA A 353 -18.64 0.99 -9.48
C ALA A 353 -20.00 1.60 -9.88
N PRO A 354 -20.22 1.96 -11.16
CA PRO A 354 -21.47 2.56 -11.60
C PRO A 354 -22.70 1.63 -11.45
N TRP A 355 -22.48 0.31 -11.43
CA TRP A 355 -23.53 -0.69 -11.22
C TRP A 355 -23.77 -1.03 -9.74
N GLU A 356 -23.02 -0.45 -8.82
CA GLU A 356 -23.25 -0.59 -7.38
C GLU A 356 -24.26 0.44 -6.87
N ALA A 357 -24.73 0.23 -5.64
CA ALA A 357 -25.59 1.21 -4.99
C ALA A 357 -24.80 2.49 -4.70
N THR A 358 -25.17 3.58 -5.37
CA THR A 358 -24.51 4.87 -5.31
C THR A 358 -25.29 5.87 -4.47
N LEU A 359 -24.60 6.85 -3.88
CA LEU A 359 -25.26 8.01 -3.27
C LEU A 359 -25.58 9.02 -4.35
N ARG A 360 -26.81 9.55 -4.33
CA ARG A 360 -27.28 10.60 -5.23
C ARG A 360 -28.06 11.63 -4.43
N VAL A 361 -27.81 12.91 -4.69
CA VAL A 361 -28.66 13.99 -4.14
C VAL A 361 -29.90 14.09 -5.00
N ASP A 362 -31.06 13.90 -4.40
CA ASP A 362 -32.33 14.13 -5.07
C ASP A 362 -32.49 15.64 -5.33
N PRO A 363 -32.72 16.07 -6.58
CA PRO A 363 -32.71 17.49 -6.94
C PRO A 363 -33.90 18.26 -6.35
N GLU A 364 -35.03 17.60 -6.09
CA GLU A 364 -36.25 18.23 -5.60
C GLU A 364 -36.24 18.39 -4.07
N THR A 365 -35.80 17.35 -3.36
CA THR A 365 -35.82 17.27 -1.91
C THR A 365 -34.49 17.65 -1.26
N GLN A 366 -33.41 17.74 -2.05
CA GLN A 366 -32.03 17.95 -1.60
C GLN A 366 -31.57 16.89 -0.58
N GLN A 367 -32.25 15.75 -0.51
CA GLN A 367 -31.89 14.64 0.37
C GLN A 367 -30.90 13.71 -0.34
N VAL A 368 -29.99 13.12 0.43
CA VAL A 368 -29.10 12.08 -0.07
C VAL A 368 -29.87 10.77 -0.07
N GLU A 369 -30.06 10.20 -1.27
CA GLU A 369 -30.67 8.90 -1.47
C GLU A 369 -29.62 7.88 -1.92
N LYS A 370 -29.85 6.61 -1.59
CA LYS A 370 -29.04 5.50 -2.08
C LYS A 370 -29.78 4.84 -3.25
N THR A 371 -29.17 4.80 -4.42
CA THR A 371 -29.72 4.11 -5.59
C THR A 371 -29.65 2.60 -5.40
N ALA A 372 -30.51 1.86 -6.11
CA ALA A 372 -30.41 0.41 -6.18
C ALA A 372 -29.21 0.01 -7.07
N PRO A 373 -28.53 -1.11 -6.76
CA PRO A 373 -27.56 -1.70 -7.67
C PRO A 373 -28.19 -2.01 -9.04
N ASP A 374 -27.39 -1.91 -10.10
CA ASP A 374 -27.78 -2.33 -11.43
C ASP A 374 -27.52 -3.82 -11.60
N GLU A 375 -28.59 -4.61 -11.64
CA GLU A 375 -28.56 -6.07 -11.76
C GLU A 375 -28.72 -6.56 -13.22
N ARG A 376 -28.69 -5.65 -14.21
CA ARG A 376 -28.74 -6.04 -15.63
C ARG A 376 -27.61 -7.03 -15.98
N PRO A 377 -27.79 -7.83 -17.05
CA PRO A 377 -26.75 -8.71 -17.58
C PRO A 377 -25.43 -7.97 -17.84
N ALA A 378 -24.31 -8.66 -17.66
CA ALA A 378 -22.98 -8.06 -17.79
C ALA A 378 -22.74 -7.49 -19.19
N GLU A 379 -23.30 -8.13 -20.21
CA GLU A 379 -23.21 -7.75 -21.62
C GLU A 379 -23.89 -6.39 -21.89
N GLU A 380 -25.03 -6.12 -21.25
CA GLU A 380 -25.74 -4.85 -21.40
C GLU A 380 -24.95 -3.70 -20.77
N ILE A 381 -24.42 -3.92 -19.56
CA ILE A 381 -23.60 -2.91 -18.87
C ILE A 381 -22.28 -2.67 -19.61
N ALA A 382 -21.68 -3.72 -20.18
CA ALA A 382 -20.47 -3.60 -21.00
C ALA A 382 -20.70 -2.74 -22.26
N GLU A 383 -21.88 -2.83 -22.87
CA GLU A 383 -22.26 -2.00 -24.01
C GLU A 383 -22.44 -0.52 -23.63
N ASP A 384 -23.01 -0.24 -22.45
CA ASP A 384 -23.11 1.12 -21.91
C ASP A 384 -21.70 1.74 -21.72
N ILE A 385 -20.74 0.96 -21.18
CA ILE A 385 -19.34 1.40 -21.10
C ILE A 385 -18.76 1.66 -22.49
N ARG A 386 -19.00 0.78 -23.46
CA ARG A 386 -18.41 0.90 -24.81
C ARG A 386 -18.92 2.14 -25.55
N THR A 387 -20.19 2.49 -25.37
CA THR A 387 -20.86 3.59 -26.05
C THR A 387 -20.75 4.93 -25.32
N ALA A 388 -20.35 4.93 -24.05
CA ALA A 388 -20.04 6.14 -23.29
C ALA A 388 -18.92 6.97 -23.94
N ALA A 389 -18.92 8.28 -23.67
CA ALA A 389 -17.87 9.18 -24.12
C ALA A 389 -16.64 9.08 -23.19
N PRO A 390 -15.40 8.95 -23.70
CA PRO A 390 -14.19 8.91 -22.88
C PRO A 390 -13.78 10.33 -22.45
N VAL A 391 -14.55 10.95 -21.57
CA VAL A 391 -14.28 12.32 -21.11
C VAL A 391 -13.35 12.27 -19.89
N ALA A 392 -12.23 12.98 -19.98
CA ALA A 392 -11.36 13.19 -18.83
C ALA A 392 -12.04 14.14 -17.85
N ASP A 393 -11.95 13.83 -16.56
CA ASP A 393 -12.43 14.73 -15.51
C ASP A 393 -11.46 15.91 -15.36
N GLU A 394 -12.00 17.14 -15.48
CA GLU A 394 -11.22 18.38 -15.37
C GLU A 394 -10.70 18.62 -13.94
N GLY A 395 -11.38 18.05 -12.95
CA GLY A 395 -11.03 18.15 -11.53
C GLY A 395 -11.00 19.57 -10.96
N ASP A 396 -10.11 19.80 -10.00
CA ASP A 396 -9.97 21.07 -9.28
C ASP A 396 -8.92 22.03 -9.88
N GLY A 397 -8.24 21.61 -10.95
CA GLY A 397 -7.19 22.36 -11.63
C GLY A 397 -5.85 22.42 -10.87
N GLU A 398 -5.69 21.71 -9.75
CA GLU A 398 -4.43 21.69 -8.99
C GLU A 398 -3.48 20.57 -9.42
N THR A 399 -4.01 19.47 -9.95
CA THR A 399 -3.21 18.33 -10.42
C THR A 399 -2.43 18.70 -11.69
N PRO A 400 -1.15 18.31 -11.80
CA PRO A 400 -0.41 18.43 -13.05
C PRO A 400 -1.15 17.79 -14.22
N SER A 401 -1.09 18.45 -15.39
CA SER A 401 -1.73 17.92 -16.61
C SER A 401 -1.23 16.51 -16.92
N ASP A 402 -2.17 15.60 -17.22
CA ASP A 402 -1.89 14.18 -17.46
C ASP A 402 -2.35 13.69 -18.85
N PRO A 403 -1.85 14.28 -19.95
CA PRO A 403 -2.33 13.98 -21.30
C PRO A 403 -1.83 12.61 -21.82
N ASP A 404 -2.40 12.12 -22.92
CA ASP A 404 -2.04 10.84 -23.56
C ASP A 404 -0.59 10.82 -24.05
N GLU A 405 -0.06 11.93 -24.53
CA GLU A 405 1.31 12.04 -25.00
C GLU A 405 2.32 11.80 -23.86
N THR A 406 2.02 12.29 -22.65
CA THR A 406 2.86 12.07 -21.47
C THR A 406 2.87 10.59 -21.07
N LEU A 407 1.69 9.95 -21.10
CA LEU A 407 1.58 8.51 -20.82
C LEU A 407 2.31 7.68 -21.88
N ALA A 408 2.12 7.97 -23.16
CA ALA A 408 2.76 7.27 -24.26
C ALA A 408 4.28 7.42 -24.22
N ALA A 409 4.79 8.63 -23.94
CA ALA A 409 6.22 8.89 -23.77
C ALA A 409 6.80 8.12 -22.57
N PHE A 410 6.08 8.11 -21.45
CA PHE A 410 6.46 7.32 -20.27
C PHE A 410 6.57 5.84 -20.62
N THR A 411 5.53 5.26 -21.22
CA THR A 411 5.48 3.84 -21.62
C THR A 411 6.59 3.48 -22.60
N THR A 412 6.81 4.32 -23.62
CA THR A 412 7.88 4.14 -24.62
C THR A 412 9.25 4.03 -23.95
N ARG A 413 9.51 4.86 -22.94
CA ARG A 413 10.78 4.90 -22.20
C ARG A 413 11.01 3.62 -21.40
N ILE A 414 9.97 3.07 -20.76
CA ILE A 414 10.11 1.91 -19.85
C ILE A 414 9.93 0.55 -20.53
N ARG A 415 9.44 0.50 -21.77
CA ARG A 415 8.96 -0.73 -22.45
C ARG A 415 9.93 -1.92 -22.41
N THR A 416 11.24 -1.68 -22.44
CA THR A 416 12.26 -2.75 -22.43
C THR A 416 12.42 -3.43 -21.07
N THR A 417 11.89 -2.81 -20.02
CA THR A 417 11.88 -3.32 -18.64
C THR A 417 10.48 -3.67 -18.14
N TRP A 418 9.44 -3.32 -18.93
CA TRP A 418 8.05 -3.66 -18.65
C TRP A 418 7.79 -5.15 -18.92
N LEU A 419 6.81 -5.72 -18.21
CA LEU A 419 6.45 -7.15 -18.26
C LEU A 419 7.56 -8.14 -17.85
N HIS A 420 8.53 -7.70 -17.03
CA HIS A 420 9.60 -8.56 -16.52
C HIS A 420 9.39 -9.01 -15.06
N GLY A 421 9.67 -10.28 -14.76
CA GLY A 421 9.56 -10.88 -13.42
C GLY A 421 8.12 -11.17 -12.98
N PRO A 422 7.91 -11.70 -11.76
CA PRO A 422 6.57 -11.97 -11.23
C PRO A 422 5.83 -10.68 -10.82
N ARG A 423 4.51 -10.81 -10.63
CA ARG A 423 3.59 -9.75 -10.16
C ARG A 423 3.58 -9.67 -8.62
N ASP A 424 4.73 -9.40 -8.01
CA ASP A 424 4.86 -9.37 -6.55
C ASP A 424 4.03 -8.24 -5.91
N ARG A 425 3.32 -8.53 -4.82
CA ARG A 425 2.66 -7.51 -3.99
C ARG A 425 3.67 -6.51 -3.43
N VAL A 426 3.34 -5.23 -3.51
CA VAL A 426 3.98 -4.15 -2.76
C VAL A 426 3.01 -3.65 -1.69
N ARG A 427 3.40 -3.73 -0.41
CA ARG A 427 2.53 -3.35 0.73
C ARG A 427 2.65 -1.88 1.14
N SER A 428 3.68 -1.18 0.67
CA SER A 428 3.92 0.23 0.96
C SER A 428 3.39 1.12 -0.17
N ALA A 429 2.87 2.30 0.18
CA ALA A 429 2.57 3.35 -0.79
C ALA A 429 3.83 3.96 -1.45
N GLY A 430 5.02 3.63 -0.93
CA GLY A 430 6.29 4.11 -1.45
C GLY A 430 6.60 5.56 -1.06
N PRO A 431 7.47 6.24 -1.84
CA PRO A 431 7.95 7.59 -1.48
C PRO A 431 6.87 8.67 -1.58
N VAL A 432 5.86 8.43 -2.43
CA VAL A 432 4.78 9.38 -2.67
C VAL A 432 3.76 9.22 -1.56
N ARG A 433 3.73 10.17 -0.63
CA ARG A 433 2.77 10.18 0.47
C ARG A 433 1.38 10.52 -0.02
N SER A 434 0.36 9.92 0.59
CA SER A 434 -1.02 10.34 0.39
C SER A 434 -1.76 10.36 1.72
N SER A 435 -2.65 11.33 1.90
CA SER A 435 -3.60 11.34 3.01
C SER A 435 -4.46 10.07 2.98
N ARG A 436 -4.60 9.41 4.13
CA ARG A 436 -5.44 8.22 4.33
C ARG A 436 -6.66 8.59 5.15
N PHE A 437 -7.82 8.08 4.75
CA PHE A 437 -9.06 8.25 5.51
C PHE A 437 -9.30 6.98 6.34
N HIS A 438 -9.62 7.09 7.63
CA HIS A 438 -9.70 5.92 8.55
C HIS A 438 -11.07 5.73 9.18
#